data_AF-A0A0Q1CB67-F1
#
_entry.id   AF-A0A0Q1CB67-F1
#
_cell.length_a   1.000
_cell.length_b   1.000
_cell.length_c   1.000
_cell.angle_alpha   90.00
_cell.angle_beta   90.00
_cell.angle_gamma   90.00
#
_symmetry.space_group_name_H-M   'P 1'
#
loop_
_entity.id
_entity.type
_entity.pdbx_description
1 polymer ?
#
loop_
_entity_poly.entity_id
_entity_poly.type
_entity_poly.pdbx_seq_one_letter_code
_entity_poly.pdbx_strand_id
1 'polypeptide(L)'
;MKYREMLNQIFISVVLAVMVISIGCTSKSSSPTDPGSVSDEDAIRNLINSEYMTLLSEATHYSQPDTAGKSACFAPILPIHWYRHPLDGFQKDIIIQINGDTAYITVSFTGMGDFKIFYFKQNHIDSVIKNFVDDFTREAMFVRVQDANSAYNGWRLRGIKPGKIATPGGNHYIDSLIIQTSDTTYHVDNFDIYYNIHDDSLNGLMTLNQGENISITMYTHGDSVDAFVHISWKDYHRRSYLMPDTLNPGVYSRDDIILDSNMPDHVHLAFDIIDFNTLHDDSAAYYSAAYIIPFNVSYPDY
;
A
#
# COMPACT_ATOMS: atom_id res chain seq x y z
N MET A 1 -18.06 19.58 -65.21
CA MET A 1 -17.87 18.22 -64.65
C MET A 1 -16.95 18.23 -63.43
N LYS A 2 -15.71 18.75 -63.53
CA LYS A 2 -14.76 18.86 -62.39
C LYS A 2 -15.27 19.59 -61.14
N TYR A 3 -16.14 20.58 -61.29
CA TYR A 3 -16.67 21.35 -60.14
C TYR A 3 -17.66 20.54 -59.27
N ARG A 4 -18.37 19.57 -59.86
CA ARG A 4 -19.32 18.70 -59.14
C ARG A 4 -18.60 17.61 -58.34
N GLU A 5 -17.48 17.10 -58.86
CA GLU A 5 -16.64 16.12 -58.15
C GLU A 5 -15.92 16.76 -56.97
N MET A 6 -15.44 18.00 -57.13
CA MET A 6 -14.79 18.74 -56.06
C MET A 6 -15.76 19.10 -54.92
N LEU A 7 -17.01 19.48 -55.24
CA LEU A 7 -18.05 19.71 -54.22
C LEU A 7 -18.46 18.43 -53.50
N ASN A 8 -18.54 17.29 -54.19
CA ASN A 8 -18.83 15.99 -53.55
C ASN A 8 -17.68 15.52 -52.63
N GLN A 9 -16.42 15.73 -53.00
CA GLN A 9 -15.28 15.39 -52.13
C GLN A 9 -15.21 16.28 -50.89
N ILE A 10 -15.50 17.58 -51.01
CA ILE A 10 -15.56 18.49 -49.86
C ILE A 10 -16.73 18.10 -48.93
N PHE A 11 -17.89 17.76 -49.48
CA PHE A 11 -19.05 17.37 -48.69
C PHE A 11 -18.83 16.05 -47.94
N ILE A 12 -18.24 15.04 -48.57
CA ILE A 12 -17.91 13.75 -47.93
C ILE A 12 -16.86 13.94 -46.83
N SER A 13 -15.86 14.80 -47.06
CA SER A 13 -14.81 15.08 -46.07
C SER A 13 -15.35 15.82 -44.83
N VAL A 14 -16.28 16.75 -45.03
CA VAL A 14 -16.94 17.46 -43.92
C VAL A 14 -17.86 16.52 -43.12
N VAL A 15 -18.59 15.62 -43.78
CA VAL A 15 -19.45 14.64 -43.08
C VAL A 15 -18.63 13.62 -42.28
N LEU A 16 -17.49 13.15 -42.81
CA LEU A 16 -16.58 12.27 -42.07
C LEU A 16 -15.90 12.97 -40.89
N ALA A 17 -15.53 14.25 -41.02
CA ALA A 17 -14.96 15.03 -39.92
C ALA A 17 -15.97 15.27 -38.79
N VAL A 18 -17.26 15.44 -39.11
CA VAL A 18 -18.34 15.60 -38.11
C VAL A 18 -18.68 14.27 -37.42
N MET A 19 -18.54 13.12 -38.09
CA MET A 19 -18.74 11.79 -37.48
C MET A 19 -17.59 11.36 -36.57
N VAL A 20 -16.35 11.78 -36.82
CA VAL A 20 -15.20 11.45 -35.94
C VAL A 20 -15.21 12.29 -34.65
N ILE A 21 -15.85 13.47 -34.66
CA ILE A 21 -16.01 14.32 -33.47
C ILE A 21 -17.18 13.84 -32.58
N SER A 22 -17.99 12.85 -33.00
CA SER A 22 -19.14 12.34 -32.23
C SER A 22 -18.91 10.97 -31.55
N ILE A 23 -17.67 10.45 -31.56
CA ILE A 23 -17.26 9.28 -30.75
C ILE A 23 -16.17 9.65 -29.71
N GLY A 24 -15.80 10.93 -29.61
CA GLY A 24 -14.87 11.45 -28.60
C GLY A 24 -15.53 12.48 -27.70
N CYS A 25 -15.47 12.26 -26.38
CA CYS A 25 -16.04 13.03 -25.26
C CYS A 25 -17.51 12.69 -24.95
N THR A 26 -17.80 12.03 -23.83
CA THR A 26 -17.60 12.61 -22.50
C THR A 26 -17.34 11.53 -21.44
N SER A 27 -16.08 11.42 -20.99
CA SER A 27 -15.84 11.19 -19.56
C SER A 27 -16.44 12.38 -18.84
N LYS A 28 -17.65 12.22 -18.27
CA LYS A 28 -18.22 13.20 -17.35
C LYS A 28 -17.27 13.31 -16.16
N SER A 29 -16.38 14.29 -16.21
CA SER A 29 -16.06 15.11 -15.06
C SER A 29 -17.39 15.75 -14.61
N SER A 30 -18.09 15.04 -13.73
CA SER A 30 -19.19 15.62 -12.97
C SER A 30 -18.59 16.14 -11.67
N SER A 31 -18.32 17.44 -11.62
CA SER A 31 -18.48 18.16 -10.36
C SER A 31 -19.91 17.87 -9.85
N PRO A 32 -20.08 17.48 -8.57
CA PRO A 32 -21.37 16.99 -8.09
C PRO A 32 -22.32 18.17 -7.89
N THR A 33 -23.22 18.36 -8.85
CA THR A 33 -24.32 19.33 -8.75
C THR A 33 -25.62 18.72 -9.26
N ASP A 34 -26.08 17.66 -8.61
CA ASP A 34 -27.50 17.34 -8.33
C ASP A 34 -27.56 16.04 -7.48
N PRO A 35 -28.35 15.94 -6.40
CA PRO A 35 -28.48 14.73 -5.58
C PRO A 35 -29.40 13.69 -6.25
N GLY A 36 -29.16 13.41 -7.53
CA GLY A 36 -29.69 12.23 -8.20
C GLY A 36 -29.01 10.99 -7.65
N SER A 37 -29.78 10.10 -7.03
CA SER A 37 -29.36 8.92 -6.25
C SER A 37 -28.13 8.19 -6.81
N VAL A 38 -26.96 8.50 -6.26
CA VAL A 38 -25.77 7.65 -6.40
C VAL A 38 -26.10 6.33 -5.73
N SER A 39 -25.81 5.19 -6.37
CA SER A 39 -26.01 3.88 -5.72
C SER A 39 -25.15 3.78 -4.46
N ASP A 40 -25.52 2.94 -3.49
CA ASP A 40 -24.68 2.77 -2.30
C ASP A 40 -23.28 2.26 -2.65
N GLU A 41 -23.17 1.38 -3.64
CA GLU A 41 -21.88 0.92 -4.15
C GLU A 41 -21.06 2.07 -4.74
N ASP A 42 -21.66 2.93 -5.57
CA ASP A 42 -20.97 4.09 -6.13
C ASP A 42 -20.59 5.11 -5.04
N ALA A 43 -21.43 5.31 -4.03
CA ALA A 43 -21.15 6.19 -2.90
C ALA A 43 -19.93 5.70 -2.12
N ILE A 44 -19.87 4.39 -1.84
CA ILE A 44 -18.73 3.76 -1.17
C ILE A 44 -17.48 3.77 -2.05
N ARG A 45 -17.59 3.45 -3.35
CA ARG A 45 -16.45 3.57 -4.30
C ARG A 45 -15.90 4.97 -4.35
N ASN A 46 -16.76 5.98 -4.32
CA ASN A 46 -16.32 7.37 -4.28
C ASN A 46 -15.57 7.68 -2.98
N LEU A 47 -16.09 7.27 -1.82
CA LEU A 47 -15.39 7.42 -0.53
C LEU A 47 -14.00 6.76 -0.54
N ILE A 48 -13.89 5.54 -1.06
CA ILE A 48 -12.62 4.81 -1.16
C ILE A 48 -11.62 5.51 -2.09
N ASN A 49 -12.09 6.15 -3.15
CA ASN A 49 -11.24 6.82 -4.14
C ASN A 49 -11.00 8.31 -3.85
N SER A 50 -11.70 8.88 -2.85
CA SER A 50 -11.50 10.26 -2.39
C SER A 50 -10.94 10.31 -0.97
N GLU A 51 -11.82 10.22 0.03
CA GLU A 51 -11.51 10.47 1.44
C GLU A 51 -10.57 9.41 2.01
N TYR A 52 -10.79 8.14 1.66
CA TYR A 52 -10.04 7.02 2.21
C TYR A 52 -9.01 6.45 1.23
N MET A 53 -8.62 7.22 0.20
CA MET A 53 -7.68 6.74 -0.82
C MET A 53 -6.34 6.35 -0.21
N THR A 54 -5.78 7.18 0.67
CA THR A 54 -4.53 6.89 1.37
C THR A 54 -4.64 5.61 2.20
N LEU A 55 -5.77 5.40 2.90
CA LEU A 55 -5.95 4.27 3.82
C LEU A 55 -6.33 2.95 3.15
N LEU A 56 -7.00 2.98 1.99
CA LEU A 56 -7.58 1.77 1.39
C LEU A 56 -7.00 1.46 0.02
N SER A 57 -6.52 2.49 -0.69
CA SER A 57 -6.23 2.40 -2.11
C SER A 57 -4.81 2.80 -2.47
N GLU A 58 -3.97 3.34 -1.59
CA GLU A 58 -2.63 3.75 -1.98
C GLU A 58 -1.67 2.55 -2.05
N ALA A 59 -1.04 2.37 -3.21
CA ALA A 59 -0.09 1.28 -3.50
C ALA A 59 1.33 1.84 -3.73
N THR A 60 1.77 2.74 -2.85
CA THR A 60 3.06 3.46 -2.98
C THR A 60 4.27 2.63 -2.58
N HIS A 61 4.09 1.37 -2.18
CA HIS A 61 5.14 0.49 -1.67
C HIS A 61 6.16 -0.02 -2.72
N TYR A 62 6.01 0.37 -3.99
CA TYR A 62 6.80 -0.15 -5.10
C TYR A 62 7.34 0.99 -5.97
N SER A 63 8.49 1.59 -5.63
CA SER A 63 9.30 2.41 -6.57
C SER A 63 10.46 3.16 -5.94
N GLN A 64 10.49 3.31 -4.61
CA GLN A 64 11.44 4.24 -3.96
C GLN A 64 12.62 3.47 -3.34
N PRO A 65 13.85 3.69 -3.82
CA PRO A 65 15.04 3.04 -3.30
C PRO A 65 15.41 3.61 -1.92
N ASP A 66 15.55 2.77 -0.89
CA ASP A 66 16.04 3.24 0.42
C ASP A 66 16.91 2.24 1.21
N THR A 67 18.14 1.97 0.74
CA THR A 67 19.24 1.58 1.64
C THR A 67 20.59 1.78 0.94
N ALA A 68 21.59 2.33 1.62
CA ALA A 68 22.98 2.31 1.17
C ALA A 68 23.85 1.67 2.27
N GLY A 69 24.07 0.36 2.19
CA GLY A 69 25.02 -0.36 3.04
C GLY A 69 26.39 -0.54 2.37
N LYS A 70 27.47 -0.55 3.16
CA LYS A 70 28.80 -1.00 2.69
C LYS A 70 29.02 -2.43 3.20
N SER A 71 29.17 -3.38 2.29
CA SER A 71 29.50 -4.78 2.62
C SER A 71 30.58 -5.32 1.70
N ALA A 72 31.45 -6.20 2.18
CA ALA A 72 32.47 -6.87 1.35
C ALA A 72 31.89 -8.15 0.72
N CYS A 73 32.40 -8.54 -0.44
CA CYS A 73 31.93 -9.67 -1.25
C CYS A 73 32.26 -11.04 -0.64
N PHE A 74 31.25 -11.86 -0.34
CA PHE A 74 31.34 -13.33 -0.25
C PHE A 74 29.98 -13.96 -0.65
N ALA A 75 29.93 -15.28 -0.81
CA ALA A 75 28.69 -16.06 -0.66
C ALA A 75 28.55 -16.37 0.84
N PRO A 76 27.40 -16.10 1.48
CA PRO A 76 26.16 -15.55 0.93
C PRO A 76 26.29 -14.11 0.42
N ILE A 77 25.52 -13.73 -0.61
CA ILE A 77 25.41 -12.34 -1.11
C ILE A 77 25.21 -11.43 0.10
N LEU A 78 25.93 -10.32 0.18
CA LEU A 78 25.69 -9.31 1.22
C LEU A 78 25.06 -8.07 0.55
N PRO A 79 23.73 -7.92 0.59
CA PRO A 79 23.04 -6.82 -0.06
C PRO A 79 23.52 -5.46 0.45
N ILE A 80 23.84 -4.57 -0.49
CA ILE A 80 24.05 -3.14 -0.23
C ILE A 80 22.70 -2.42 -0.24
N HIS A 81 21.89 -2.80 -1.23
CA HIS A 81 20.67 -2.11 -1.61
C HIS A 81 19.75 -3.09 -2.33
N TRP A 82 18.46 -2.93 -2.15
CA TRP A 82 17.45 -3.64 -2.93
C TRP A 82 16.16 -2.83 -3.06
N TYR A 83 15.43 -3.06 -4.15
CA TYR A 83 14.11 -2.49 -4.37
C TYR A 83 13.23 -3.41 -5.22
N ARG A 84 11.91 -3.20 -5.13
CA ARG A 84 10.89 -3.82 -5.99
C ARG A 84 10.49 -2.81 -7.06
N HIS A 85 10.55 -3.22 -8.33
CA HIS A 85 10.12 -2.43 -9.47
C HIS A 85 8.90 -3.08 -10.11
N PRO A 86 7.71 -2.48 -10.02
CA PRO A 86 6.52 -3.04 -10.65
C PRO A 86 6.64 -2.89 -12.17
N LEU A 87 6.33 -3.95 -12.91
CA LEU A 87 6.38 -3.94 -14.38
C LEU A 87 5.15 -3.27 -15.00
N ASP A 88 4.01 -3.37 -14.31
CA ASP A 88 2.74 -2.78 -14.72
C ASP A 88 2.12 -1.97 -13.57
N GLY A 89 1.16 -1.11 -13.90
CA GLY A 89 0.30 -0.50 -12.89
C GLY A 89 -0.53 -1.56 -12.17
N PHE A 90 -0.70 -1.43 -10.87
CA PHE A 90 -1.56 -2.33 -10.10
C PHE A 90 -3.03 -2.14 -10.49
N GLN A 91 -3.65 -3.17 -11.06
CA GLN A 91 -5.10 -3.18 -11.27
C GLN A 91 -5.78 -3.64 -9.97
N LYS A 92 -6.46 -2.69 -9.33
CA LYS A 92 -7.21 -2.95 -8.08
C LYS A 92 -8.58 -3.51 -8.40
N ASP A 93 -8.92 -4.60 -7.75
CA ASP A 93 -10.29 -5.07 -7.61
C ASP A 93 -10.86 -4.58 -6.28
N ILE A 94 -12.08 -4.07 -6.33
CA ILE A 94 -12.79 -3.57 -5.15
C ILE A 94 -14.16 -4.25 -5.14
N ILE A 95 -14.29 -5.20 -4.23
CA ILE A 95 -15.52 -5.97 -3.99
C ILE A 95 -16.27 -5.28 -2.85
N ILE A 96 -17.55 -5.00 -3.07
CA ILE A 96 -18.45 -4.35 -2.10
C ILE A 96 -19.62 -5.27 -1.84
N GLN A 97 -19.83 -5.66 -0.58
CA GLN A 97 -20.93 -6.51 -0.16
C GLN A 97 -21.79 -5.75 0.86
N ILE A 98 -23.01 -5.36 0.46
CA ILE A 98 -23.92 -4.59 1.29
C ILE A 98 -24.95 -5.52 1.95
N ASN A 99 -25.07 -5.45 3.27
CA ASN A 99 -26.07 -6.14 4.08
C ASN A 99 -26.77 -5.13 4.99
N GLY A 100 -27.91 -4.61 4.53
CA GLY A 100 -28.65 -3.54 5.23
C GLY A 100 -27.82 -2.27 5.34
N ASP A 101 -27.56 -1.84 6.57
CA ASP A 101 -26.78 -0.63 6.87
C ASP A 101 -25.28 -0.90 7.10
N THR A 102 -24.79 -2.08 6.74
CA THR A 102 -23.36 -2.43 6.81
C THR A 102 -22.86 -2.88 5.44
N ALA A 103 -21.69 -2.40 5.04
CA ALA A 103 -21.00 -2.81 3.82
C ALA A 103 -19.60 -3.32 4.16
N TYR A 104 -19.28 -4.51 3.67
CA TYR A 104 -17.95 -5.12 3.76
C TYR A 104 -17.22 -4.94 2.44
N ILE A 105 -16.00 -4.42 2.53
CA ILE A 105 -15.18 -4.06 1.38
C ILE A 105 -13.92 -4.93 1.40
N THR A 106 -13.58 -5.48 0.24
CA THR A 106 -12.29 -6.10 0.00
C THR A 106 -11.62 -5.39 -1.16
N VAL A 107 -10.44 -4.82 -0.91
CA VAL A 107 -9.55 -4.27 -1.92
C VAL A 107 -8.42 -5.26 -2.14
N SER A 108 -8.22 -5.71 -3.37
CA SER A 108 -7.17 -6.66 -3.71
C SER A 108 -6.51 -6.33 -5.03
N PHE A 109 -5.23 -6.70 -5.18
CA PHE A 109 -4.54 -6.68 -6.46
C PHE A 109 -3.37 -7.66 -6.43
N THR A 110 -2.94 -8.13 -7.60
CA THR A 110 -1.69 -8.86 -7.75
C THR A 110 -0.65 -7.92 -8.35
N GLY A 111 0.44 -7.71 -7.61
CA GLY A 111 1.60 -6.98 -8.06
C GLY A 111 2.63 -7.90 -8.68
N MET A 112 3.15 -7.54 -9.85
CA MET A 112 4.21 -8.29 -10.51
C MET A 112 5.35 -7.36 -10.89
N GLY A 113 6.58 -7.85 -10.78
CA GLY A 113 7.72 -7.11 -11.30
C GLY A 113 9.08 -7.68 -10.96
N ASP A 114 10.06 -6.79 -10.92
CA ASP A 114 11.47 -7.12 -10.71
C ASP A 114 11.91 -6.76 -9.29
N PHE A 115 12.42 -7.74 -8.56
CA PHE A 115 13.15 -7.56 -7.31
C PHE A 115 14.64 -7.47 -7.61
N LYS A 116 15.20 -6.28 -7.49
CA LYS A 116 16.61 -6.01 -7.81
C LYS A 116 17.44 -5.87 -6.55
N ILE A 117 18.53 -6.62 -6.49
CA ILE A 117 19.49 -6.63 -5.38
C ILE A 117 20.84 -6.18 -5.92
N PHE A 118 21.46 -5.20 -5.26
CA PHE A 118 22.81 -4.74 -5.55
C PHE A 118 23.74 -5.21 -4.43
N TYR A 119 24.91 -5.71 -4.83
CA TYR A 119 25.90 -6.24 -3.91
C TYR A 119 27.31 -5.96 -4.43
N PHE A 120 28.30 -6.01 -3.55
CA PHE A 120 29.70 -5.88 -3.97
C PHE A 120 30.20 -7.23 -4.46
N LYS A 121 30.78 -7.23 -5.66
CA LYS A 121 31.49 -8.38 -6.23
C LYS A 121 32.94 -8.00 -6.45
N GLN A 122 33.81 -8.52 -5.59
CA GLN A 122 35.21 -8.09 -5.50
C GLN A 122 35.31 -6.56 -5.32
N ASN A 123 35.59 -5.82 -6.40
CA ASN A 123 35.83 -4.37 -6.41
C ASN A 123 34.81 -3.57 -7.25
N HIS A 124 33.68 -4.15 -7.64
CA HIS A 124 32.61 -3.44 -8.34
C HIS A 124 31.24 -3.79 -7.74
N ILE A 125 30.24 -2.95 -8.03
CA ILE A 125 28.84 -3.24 -7.71
C ILE A 125 28.29 -4.11 -8.85
N ASP A 126 27.74 -5.26 -8.49
CA ASP A 126 26.99 -6.15 -9.37
C ASP A 126 25.51 -6.14 -8.93
N SER A 127 24.63 -6.73 -9.73
CA SER A 127 23.22 -6.87 -9.37
C SER A 127 22.62 -8.19 -9.83
N VAL A 128 21.69 -8.72 -9.04
CA VAL A 128 20.81 -9.83 -9.42
C VAL A 128 19.37 -9.32 -9.50
N ILE A 129 18.61 -9.86 -10.45
CA ILE A 129 17.19 -9.58 -10.63
C ILE A 129 16.43 -10.89 -10.45
N LYS A 130 15.39 -10.85 -9.62
CA LYS A 130 14.44 -11.94 -9.41
C LYS A 130 13.05 -11.41 -9.76
N ASN A 131 12.19 -12.24 -10.34
CA ASN A 131 10.82 -11.84 -10.58
C ASN A 131 10.01 -12.01 -9.30
N PHE A 132 9.19 -11.04 -8.95
CA PHE A 132 8.22 -11.15 -7.87
C PHE A 132 6.78 -11.17 -8.38
N VAL A 133 5.94 -11.89 -7.64
CA VAL A 133 4.49 -11.85 -7.72
C VAL A 133 3.97 -11.81 -6.29
N ASP A 134 3.29 -10.73 -5.93
CA ASP A 134 2.74 -10.53 -4.59
C ASP A 134 1.23 -10.26 -4.67
N ASP A 135 0.47 -10.93 -3.83
CA ASP A 135 -0.96 -10.66 -3.67
C ASP A 135 -1.19 -9.70 -2.51
N PHE A 136 -1.84 -8.58 -2.79
CA PHE A 136 -2.31 -7.63 -1.79
C PHE A 136 -3.79 -7.87 -1.48
N THR A 137 -4.17 -7.78 -0.21
CA THR A 137 -5.56 -7.72 0.22
C THR A 137 -5.71 -6.79 1.42
N ARG A 138 -6.75 -5.96 1.43
CA ARG A 138 -7.16 -5.15 2.57
C ARG A 138 -8.68 -5.17 2.70
N GLU A 139 -9.16 -5.25 3.92
CA GLU A 139 -10.59 -5.28 4.22
C GLU A 139 -11.01 -4.05 5.03
N ALA A 140 -12.21 -3.56 4.74
CA ALA A 140 -12.82 -2.45 5.46
C ALA A 140 -14.31 -2.69 5.69
N MET A 141 -14.87 -2.02 6.69
CA MET A 141 -16.27 -2.07 7.04
C MET A 141 -16.82 -0.64 7.07
N PHE A 142 -17.86 -0.40 6.30
CA PHE A 142 -18.62 0.84 6.29
C PHE A 142 -19.98 0.62 6.94
N VAL A 143 -20.46 1.61 7.68
CA VAL A 143 -21.80 1.59 8.28
C VAL A 143 -22.54 2.86 7.87
N ARG A 144 -23.82 2.71 7.53
CA ARG A 144 -24.68 3.83 7.21
C ARG A 144 -25.11 4.54 8.50
N VAL A 145 -24.81 5.82 8.59
CA VAL A 145 -25.29 6.73 9.64
C VAL A 145 -26.42 7.57 9.04
N GLN A 146 -27.60 7.53 9.66
CA GLN A 146 -28.74 8.34 9.23
C GLN A 146 -28.53 9.79 9.69
N ASP A 147 -27.95 10.62 8.82
CA ASP A 147 -27.91 12.07 8.98
C ASP A 147 -28.53 12.75 7.76
N ALA A 148 -29.38 13.74 8.01
CA ALA A 148 -30.19 14.46 7.03
C ALA A 148 -29.35 15.20 5.98
N ASN A 149 -28.06 15.44 6.26
CA ASN A 149 -27.13 16.12 5.37
C ASN A 149 -25.96 15.22 4.93
N SER A 150 -26.02 13.91 5.15
CA SER A 150 -24.84 13.09 4.92
C SER A 150 -24.48 12.99 3.44
N ALA A 151 -23.27 13.44 3.11
CA ALA A 151 -22.60 13.05 1.88
C ALA A 151 -22.53 11.52 1.76
N TYR A 152 -22.46 11.02 0.52
CA TYR A 152 -22.28 9.60 0.21
C TYR A 152 -23.31 8.66 0.84
N ASN A 153 -24.59 9.03 0.82
CA ASN A 153 -25.72 8.22 1.32
C ASN A 153 -25.64 7.77 2.79
N GLY A 154 -24.86 8.46 3.63
CA GLY A 154 -24.71 8.10 5.04
C GLY A 154 -23.54 7.17 5.35
N TRP A 155 -22.83 6.64 4.36
CA TRP A 155 -21.77 5.67 4.60
C TRP A 155 -20.55 6.31 5.27
N ARG A 156 -20.03 5.65 6.31
CA ARG A 156 -18.80 6.03 7.03
C ARG A 156 -17.95 4.82 7.30
N LEU A 157 -16.63 4.99 7.24
CA LEU A 157 -15.68 3.96 7.64
C LEU A 157 -15.82 3.70 9.15
N ARG A 158 -15.94 2.42 9.53
CA ARG A 158 -16.09 1.97 10.92
C ARG A 158 -15.16 0.84 11.31
N GLY A 159 -14.54 0.19 10.33
CA GLY A 159 -13.54 -0.82 10.59
C GLY A 159 -12.54 -0.89 9.45
N ILE A 160 -11.27 -1.10 9.77
CA ILE A 160 -10.23 -1.42 8.79
C ILE A 160 -9.33 -2.52 9.35
N LYS A 161 -8.98 -3.51 8.53
CA LYS A 161 -7.97 -4.51 8.88
C LYS A 161 -6.60 -4.09 8.38
N PRO A 162 -5.51 -4.58 8.99
CA PRO A 162 -4.20 -4.57 8.34
C PRO A 162 -4.28 -5.03 6.88
N GLY A 163 -3.59 -4.32 5.99
CA GLY A 163 -3.38 -4.81 4.63
C GLY A 163 -2.38 -5.96 4.68
N LYS A 164 -2.59 -6.99 3.88
CA LYS A 164 -1.68 -8.13 3.75
C LYS A 164 -1.08 -8.13 2.36
N ILE A 165 0.23 -8.32 2.29
CA ILE A 165 0.97 -8.63 1.06
C ILE A 165 1.62 -9.98 1.27
N ALA A 166 1.51 -10.89 0.31
CA ALA A 166 2.23 -12.15 0.37
C ALA A 166 2.55 -12.68 -1.02
N THR A 167 3.74 -13.25 -1.17
CA THR A 167 4.07 -14.06 -2.33
C THR A 167 3.33 -15.40 -2.24
N PRO A 168 2.64 -15.86 -3.29
CA PRO A 168 1.97 -17.16 -3.29
C PRO A 168 2.94 -18.34 -3.08
N GLY A 169 2.49 -19.39 -2.37
CA GLY A 169 3.28 -20.62 -2.17
C GLY A 169 4.29 -20.57 -1.02
N GLY A 170 4.24 -19.49 -0.26
CA GLY A 170 5.07 -19.21 0.88
C GLY A 170 4.84 -19.91 2.21
N ASN A 171 5.86 -19.90 3.07
CA ASN A 171 5.79 -20.45 4.42
C ASN A 171 6.21 -19.49 5.56
N HIS A 172 6.71 -18.29 5.25
CA HIS A 172 7.03 -17.30 6.30
C HIS A 172 5.87 -16.33 6.49
N TYR A 173 5.60 -16.00 7.75
CA TYR A 173 4.59 -15.02 8.12
C TYR A 173 4.97 -14.37 9.44
N ILE A 174 4.38 -13.21 9.69
CA ILE A 174 4.55 -12.46 10.93
C ILE A 174 3.50 -12.97 11.90
N ASP A 175 3.93 -13.48 13.06
CA ASP A 175 3.05 -13.97 14.12
C ASP A 175 2.46 -12.80 14.91
N SER A 176 3.30 -11.82 15.27
CA SER A 176 2.87 -10.65 16.03
C SER A 176 3.86 -9.49 15.96
N LEU A 177 3.40 -8.32 16.37
CA LEU A 177 4.18 -7.09 16.45
C LEU A 177 3.98 -6.40 17.81
N ILE A 178 5.04 -5.76 18.27
CA ILE A 178 5.00 -4.79 19.37
C ILE A 178 5.58 -3.49 18.85
N ILE A 179 4.82 -2.40 18.98
CA ILE A 179 5.25 -1.05 18.64
C ILE A 179 5.20 -0.22 19.92
N GLN A 180 6.34 0.30 20.34
CA GLN A 180 6.50 1.06 21.59
C GLN A 180 6.86 2.49 21.27
N THR A 181 6.09 3.43 21.83
CA THR A 181 6.43 4.85 21.91
C THR A 181 6.89 5.17 23.34
N SER A 182 7.18 6.43 23.64
CA SER A 182 7.46 6.85 25.02
C SER A 182 6.29 6.63 25.97
N ASP A 183 5.06 6.70 25.43
CA ASP A 183 3.84 6.84 26.23
C ASP A 183 2.92 5.63 26.09
N THR A 184 3.08 4.80 25.06
CA THR A 184 2.13 3.72 24.74
C THR A 184 2.86 2.51 24.14
N THR A 185 2.30 1.33 24.37
CA THR A 185 2.71 0.10 23.69
C THR A 185 1.51 -0.48 22.96
N TYR A 186 1.67 -0.70 21.66
CA TYR A 186 0.68 -1.33 20.80
C TYR A 186 1.08 -2.78 20.52
N HIS A 187 0.18 -3.70 20.82
CA HIS A 187 0.33 -5.12 20.50
C HIS A 187 -0.57 -5.48 19.32
N VAL A 188 0.00 -6.14 18.32
CA VAL A 188 -0.74 -6.68 17.18
C VAL A 188 -0.44 -8.17 17.12
N ASP A 189 -1.34 -8.97 17.68
CA ASP A 189 -1.26 -10.43 17.77
C ASP A 189 -2.30 -11.13 16.87
N ASN A 190 -3.18 -10.36 16.24
CA ASN A 190 -4.17 -10.87 15.31
C ASN A 190 -4.42 -9.85 14.18
N PHE A 191 -3.95 -10.18 12.98
CA PHE A 191 -4.08 -9.35 11.79
C PHE A 191 -5.45 -9.44 11.11
N ASP A 192 -6.32 -10.35 11.56
CA ASP A 192 -7.65 -10.57 10.98
C ASP A 192 -8.77 -9.79 11.71
N ILE A 193 -8.41 -8.96 12.70
CA ILE A 193 -9.35 -8.13 13.46
C ILE A 193 -9.47 -6.73 12.83
N TYR A 194 -10.69 -6.19 12.83
CA TYR A 194 -10.93 -4.79 12.48
C TYR A 194 -10.47 -3.86 13.60
N TYR A 195 -9.65 -2.87 13.26
CA TYR A 195 -9.52 -1.66 14.08
C TYR A 195 -10.83 -0.89 14.00
N ASN A 196 -11.54 -0.82 15.12
CA ASN A 196 -12.80 -0.10 15.21
C ASN A 196 -12.53 1.40 15.11
N ILE A 197 -13.18 2.03 14.14
CA ILE A 197 -13.08 3.46 13.90
C ILE A 197 -14.33 4.14 14.45
N HIS A 198 -14.11 5.04 15.39
CA HIS A 198 -15.11 5.90 16.00
C HIS A 198 -15.11 7.24 15.27
N ASP A 199 -16.29 7.61 14.78
CA ASP A 199 -16.54 8.88 14.10
C ASP A 199 -15.65 9.14 12.88
N ASP A 200 -15.68 10.37 12.39
CA ASP A 200 -15.02 10.75 11.12
C ASP A 200 -13.53 11.10 11.34
N SER A 201 -13.04 11.09 12.58
CA SER A 201 -11.64 11.40 12.93
C SER A 201 -10.72 10.17 12.98
N LEU A 202 -11.19 9.01 12.52
CA LEU A 202 -10.45 7.73 12.56
C LEU A 202 -9.96 7.35 13.97
N ASN A 203 -10.69 7.78 15.00
CA ASN A 203 -10.36 7.45 16.39
C ASN A 203 -10.46 5.92 16.55
N GLY A 204 -9.38 5.29 17.04
CA GLY A 204 -9.31 3.84 17.19
C GLY A 204 -8.26 3.17 16.29
N LEU A 205 -7.68 3.92 15.35
CA LEU A 205 -6.34 3.57 14.84
C LEU A 205 -5.28 3.87 15.90
N MET A 206 -4.11 3.23 15.74
CA MET A 206 -2.89 3.61 16.46
C MET A 206 -2.56 5.09 16.19
N THR A 207 -2.08 5.81 17.19
CA THR A 207 -1.64 7.20 17.04
C THR A 207 -0.17 7.32 17.41
N LEU A 208 0.63 7.90 16.52
CA LEU A 208 2.06 8.13 16.71
C LEU A 208 2.37 9.63 16.51
N ASN A 209 3.28 10.17 17.30
CA ASN A 209 3.69 11.57 17.25
C ASN A 209 4.73 11.80 16.15
N GLN A 210 4.64 12.94 15.48
CA GLN A 210 5.72 13.38 14.60
C GLN A 210 7.04 13.56 15.33
N GLY A 211 8.15 13.16 14.71
CA GLY A 211 9.49 13.34 15.26
C GLY A 211 9.85 12.44 16.44
N GLU A 212 8.92 11.57 16.91
CA GLU A 212 9.22 10.65 18.00
C GLU A 212 10.07 9.45 17.54
N ASN A 213 10.74 8.83 18.50
CA ASN A 213 11.40 7.54 18.31
C ASN A 213 10.44 6.42 18.74
N ILE A 214 10.28 5.43 17.88
CA ILE A 214 9.56 4.21 18.21
C ILE A 214 10.51 3.02 18.26
N SER A 215 10.19 2.07 19.13
CA SER A 215 10.77 0.73 19.11
C SER A 215 9.77 -0.25 18.50
N ILE A 216 10.29 -1.15 17.67
CA ILE A 216 9.52 -2.20 17.02
C ILE A 216 10.16 -3.53 17.37
N THR A 217 9.33 -4.47 17.80
CA THR A 217 9.68 -5.89 17.90
C THR A 217 8.71 -6.68 17.04
N MET A 218 9.26 -7.52 16.16
CA MET A 218 8.54 -8.39 15.25
C MET A 218 8.82 -9.84 15.60
N TYR A 219 7.76 -10.64 15.71
CA TYR A 219 7.83 -12.08 15.91
C TYR A 219 7.40 -12.76 14.61
N THR A 220 8.22 -13.67 14.10
CA THR A 220 8.01 -14.33 12.81
C THR A 220 7.98 -15.84 12.97
N HIS A 221 7.24 -16.48 12.08
CA HIS A 221 7.26 -17.92 11.98
C HIS A 221 8.55 -18.38 11.26
N GLY A 222 9.49 -18.88 12.06
CA GLY A 222 10.83 -19.25 11.63
C GLY A 222 11.83 -18.09 11.76
N ASP A 223 13.11 -18.40 11.54
CA ASP A 223 14.27 -17.51 11.76
C ASP A 223 15.08 -17.23 10.49
N SER A 224 14.61 -17.74 9.36
CA SER A 224 15.30 -17.67 8.07
C SER A 224 14.78 -16.51 7.21
N VAL A 225 14.56 -15.35 7.82
CA VAL A 225 14.09 -14.13 7.14
C VAL A 225 14.92 -12.92 7.52
N ASP A 226 14.89 -11.92 6.66
CA ASP A 226 15.24 -10.54 7.00
C ASP A 226 13.96 -9.74 7.25
N ALA A 227 13.93 -9.02 8.37
CA ALA A 227 12.78 -8.24 8.79
C ALA A 227 13.02 -6.74 8.61
N PHE A 228 12.01 -6.05 8.09
CA PHE A 228 12.04 -4.63 7.81
C PHE A 228 10.75 -3.96 8.29
N VAL A 229 10.87 -2.68 8.65
CA VAL A 229 9.74 -1.78 8.72
C VAL A 229 9.88 -0.70 7.67
N HIS A 230 8.77 -0.37 7.03
CA HIS A 230 8.66 0.69 6.04
C HIS A 230 7.71 1.75 6.57
N ILE A 231 8.13 3.00 6.48
CA ILE A 231 7.27 4.17 6.70
C ILE A 231 7.03 4.77 5.32
N SER A 232 5.78 4.82 4.87
CA SER A 232 5.48 5.30 3.52
C SER A 232 4.18 6.09 3.46
N TRP A 233 4.22 7.19 2.72
CA TRP A 233 3.06 7.98 2.32
C TRP A 233 3.38 8.67 0.99
N LYS A 234 2.44 8.66 0.04
CA LYS A 234 2.65 9.32 -1.27
C LYS A 234 4.02 8.92 -1.90
N ASP A 235 4.89 9.90 -2.13
CA ASP A 235 6.21 9.72 -2.74
C ASP A 235 7.34 9.53 -1.71
N TYR A 236 7.02 9.50 -0.41
CA TYR A 236 7.98 9.22 0.63
C TYR A 236 7.96 7.74 0.99
N HIS A 237 9.15 7.15 1.09
CA HIS A 237 9.33 5.80 1.56
C HIS A 237 10.66 5.70 2.30
N ARG A 238 10.60 5.27 3.55
CA ARG A 238 11.78 4.97 4.36
C ARG A 238 11.73 3.52 4.85
N ARG A 239 12.85 2.80 4.78
CA ARG A 239 13.00 1.42 5.28
C ARG A 239 14.01 1.36 6.41
N SER A 240 13.66 0.64 7.47
CA SER A 240 14.59 0.28 8.56
C SER A 240 14.69 -1.23 8.69
N TYR A 241 15.91 -1.76 8.68
CA TYR A 241 16.18 -3.16 8.99
C TYR A 241 16.00 -3.41 10.50
N LEU A 242 15.31 -4.48 10.87
CA LEU A 242 15.16 -4.95 12.24
C LEU A 242 16.22 -6.02 12.52
N MET A 243 16.98 -5.84 13.59
CA MET A 243 18.10 -6.73 13.92
C MET A 243 17.57 -8.03 14.52
N PRO A 244 18.05 -9.21 14.07
CA PRO A 244 17.66 -10.48 14.65
C PRO A 244 18.17 -10.59 16.09
N ASP A 245 17.32 -11.10 16.98
CA ASP A 245 17.71 -11.50 18.32
C ASP A 245 18.50 -12.82 18.25
N THR A 246 19.75 -12.77 18.70
CA THR A 246 20.66 -13.94 18.67
C THR A 246 20.31 -15.02 19.69
N LEU A 247 19.45 -14.72 20.66
CA LEU A 247 19.01 -15.66 21.70
C LEU A 247 17.61 -16.21 21.44
N ASN A 248 16.78 -15.49 20.68
CA ASN A 248 15.38 -15.84 20.41
C ASN A 248 15.16 -15.90 18.88
N PRO A 249 15.34 -17.08 18.25
CA PRO A 249 15.09 -17.25 16.82
C PRO A 249 13.66 -16.82 16.44
N GLY A 250 13.53 -16.08 15.34
CA GLY A 250 12.26 -15.52 14.88
C GLY A 250 11.85 -14.21 15.56
N VAL A 251 12.72 -13.62 16.39
CA VAL A 251 12.50 -12.29 16.98
C VAL A 251 13.43 -11.27 16.33
N TYR A 252 12.88 -10.16 15.87
CA TYR A 252 13.61 -9.08 15.22
C TYR A 252 13.22 -7.75 15.85
N SER A 253 14.19 -6.88 16.13
CA SER A 253 13.90 -5.64 16.85
C SER A 253 14.76 -4.45 16.42
N ARG A 254 14.23 -3.25 16.68
CA ARG A 254 14.96 -1.99 16.57
C ARG A 254 14.32 -0.96 17.50
N ASP A 255 15.11 -0.14 18.18
CA ASP A 255 14.67 0.79 19.23
C ASP A 255 14.85 2.28 18.89
N ASP A 256 15.34 2.59 17.69
CA ASP A 256 15.72 3.94 17.26
C ASP A 256 15.05 4.37 15.93
N ILE A 257 13.83 3.92 15.66
CA ILE A 257 13.11 4.30 14.44
C ILE A 257 12.50 5.68 14.62
N ILE A 258 13.16 6.70 14.07
CA ILE A 258 12.70 8.09 14.07
C ILE A 258 11.55 8.27 13.06
N LEU A 259 10.40 8.77 13.51
CA LEU A 259 9.30 9.21 12.65
C LEU A 259 9.56 10.61 12.07
N ASP A 260 9.21 10.85 10.82
CA ASP A 260 9.47 12.13 10.16
C ASP A 260 8.58 13.26 10.73
N SER A 261 9.11 14.48 10.81
CA SER A 261 8.37 15.65 11.28
C SER A 261 7.37 16.20 10.25
N ASN A 262 7.38 15.69 9.01
CA ASN A 262 6.53 16.16 7.92
C ASN A 262 5.51 15.11 7.44
N MET A 263 5.24 14.10 8.27
CA MET A 263 4.22 13.09 7.96
C MET A 263 2.82 13.71 7.84
N PRO A 264 1.99 13.32 6.88
CA PRO A 264 0.59 13.74 6.83
C PRO A 264 -0.22 13.10 7.97
N ASP A 265 -1.48 13.50 8.13
CA ASP A 265 -2.37 13.03 9.20
C ASP A 265 -2.52 11.50 9.26
N HIS A 266 -2.38 10.82 8.11
CA HIS A 266 -2.51 9.37 7.99
C HIS A 266 -1.35 8.76 7.21
N VAL A 267 -0.69 7.78 7.82
CA VAL A 267 0.49 7.11 7.26
C VAL A 267 0.37 5.60 7.46
N HIS A 268 1.15 4.84 6.70
CA HIS A 268 1.28 3.40 6.85
C HIS A 268 2.64 3.01 7.44
N LEU A 269 2.60 2.06 8.37
CA LEU A 269 3.74 1.19 8.67
C LEU A 269 3.56 -0.13 7.93
N ALA A 270 4.49 -0.48 7.05
CA ALA A 270 4.56 -1.82 6.46
C ALA A 270 5.64 -2.64 7.17
N PHE A 271 5.24 -3.76 7.74
CA PHE A 271 6.10 -4.73 8.38
C PHE A 271 6.37 -5.83 7.36
N ASP A 272 7.59 -5.90 6.83
CA ASP A 272 7.95 -6.73 5.68
C ASP A 272 9.00 -7.75 6.10
N ILE A 273 8.77 -9.01 5.78
CA ILE A 273 9.76 -10.09 5.91
C ILE A 273 10.08 -10.63 4.53
N ILE A 274 11.36 -10.81 4.27
CA ILE A 274 11.87 -11.39 3.03
C ILE A 274 12.65 -12.64 3.40
N ASP A 275 12.41 -13.75 2.71
CA ASP A 275 13.18 -14.98 2.94
C ASP A 275 14.68 -14.70 2.79
N PHE A 276 15.48 -15.30 3.68
CA PHE A 276 16.91 -15.04 3.72
C PHE A 276 17.57 -15.34 2.36
N ASN A 277 17.25 -16.47 1.73
CA ASN A 277 17.83 -16.81 0.43
C ASN A 277 17.32 -15.89 -0.69
N THR A 278 16.13 -15.31 -0.55
CA THR A 278 15.66 -14.25 -1.47
C THR A 278 16.65 -13.09 -1.53
N LEU A 279 17.27 -12.69 -0.42
CA LEU A 279 18.26 -11.60 -0.39
C LEU A 279 19.71 -12.07 -0.59
N HIS A 280 20.01 -13.30 -0.16
CA HIS A 280 21.36 -13.75 0.07
C HIS A 280 21.87 -14.83 -0.92
N ASP A 281 21.02 -15.31 -1.84
CA ASP A 281 21.34 -16.31 -2.88
C ASP A 281 20.97 -15.76 -4.28
N ASP A 282 21.79 -15.97 -5.30
CA ASP A 282 21.53 -15.46 -6.67
C ASP A 282 20.51 -16.30 -7.47
N SER A 283 20.22 -17.50 -7.01
CA SER A 283 19.40 -18.51 -7.68
C SER A 283 18.06 -18.75 -6.98
N ALA A 284 17.98 -18.48 -5.68
CA ALA A 284 16.74 -18.67 -4.92
C ALA A 284 15.61 -17.77 -5.45
N ALA A 285 14.39 -18.30 -5.47
CA ALA A 285 13.21 -17.55 -5.84
C ALA A 285 12.97 -16.37 -4.89
N TYR A 286 12.18 -15.39 -5.35
CA TYR A 286 11.69 -14.33 -4.48
C TYR A 286 10.56 -14.85 -3.59
N TYR A 287 10.63 -14.52 -2.31
CA TYR A 287 9.57 -14.79 -1.36
C TYR A 287 9.51 -13.71 -0.26
N SER A 288 8.32 -13.15 -0.06
CA SER A 288 8.08 -12.16 1.00
C SER A 288 6.67 -12.26 1.58
N ALA A 289 6.51 -11.70 2.78
CA ALA A 289 5.21 -11.47 3.40
C ALA A 289 5.26 -10.14 4.16
N ALA A 290 4.20 -9.36 4.08
CA ALA A 290 4.11 -8.10 4.80
C ALA A 290 2.71 -7.79 5.32
N TYR A 291 2.65 -7.04 6.40
CA TYR A 291 1.43 -6.42 6.91
C TYR A 291 1.56 -4.90 6.91
N ILE A 292 0.53 -4.21 6.44
CA ILE A 292 0.48 -2.76 6.34
C ILE A 292 -0.59 -2.22 7.29
N ILE A 293 -0.16 -1.52 8.33
CA ILE A 293 -1.01 -1.00 9.40
C ILE A 293 -1.11 0.52 9.25
N PRO A 294 -2.32 1.07 9.08
CA PRO A 294 -2.53 2.52 9.09
C PRO A 294 -2.46 3.07 10.52
N PHE A 295 -1.96 4.30 10.65
CA PHE A 295 -1.93 5.03 11.91
C PHE A 295 -2.20 6.51 11.70
N ASN A 296 -2.70 7.15 12.76
CA ASN A 296 -2.89 8.59 12.85
C ASN A 296 -1.60 9.26 13.31
N VAL A 297 -1.33 10.42 12.75
CA VAL A 297 -0.20 11.26 13.14
C VAL A 297 -0.68 12.38 14.06
N SER A 298 -0.17 12.42 15.29
CA SER A 298 -0.38 13.53 16.21
C SER A 298 0.71 14.58 16.08
N TYR A 299 0.29 15.84 16.12
CA TYR A 299 1.16 17.01 16.08
C TYR A 299 1.35 17.54 17.51
N PRO A 300 2.57 17.97 17.88
CA PRO A 300 2.75 18.65 19.16
C PRO A 300 1.93 19.95 19.17
N ASP A 301 1.16 20.16 20.23
CA ASP A 301 0.48 21.44 20.48
C ASP A 301 1.56 22.53 20.60
N TYR A 302 1.57 23.48 19.67
CA TYR A 302 2.44 24.67 19.71
C TYR A 302 1.86 25.78 20.59
#